data_AF-A0A077QC65-F1
#
_entry.id   AF-A0A077QC65-F1
#
_cell.length_a   1.000
_cell.length_b   1.000
_cell.length_c   1.000
_cell.angle_alpha   90.00
_cell.angle_beta   90.00
_cell.angle_gamma   90.00
#
_symmetry.space_group_name_H-M   'P 1'
#
loop_
_entity.id
_entity.type
_entity.pdbx_description
1 polymer ?
#
loop_
_entity_poly.entity_id
_entity_poly.type
_entity_poly.pdbx_seq_one_letter_code
_entity_poly.pdbx_strand_id
1 'polypeptide(L)'
;MSGIGGNMDYSTLSDFEINKRVAQYIDITPDNIFDNEEVIFKPVGNDEFEKFDPCNNVSHTWPIILANKININWRESIKSGVMAEQSGWSELYSINKNPLRAAMEVYLMVKDVENEN
;
A
#
# COMPACT_ATOMS: atom_id res chain seq x y z
N MET A 1 19.99 -1.54 1.63
CA MET A 1 20.38 -1.73 0.22
C MET A 1 19.16 -1.34 -0.59
N SER A 2 19.21 -0.15 -1.16
CA SER A 2 18.18 0.45 -2.00
C SER A 2 18.21 -0.21 -3.37
N GLY A 3 17.13 -0.89 -3.75
CA GLY A 3 16.90 -1.35 -5.12
C GLY A 3 16.82 -0.16 -6.08
N ILE A 4 17.32 -0.36 -7.30
CA ILE A 4 17.64 0.70 -8.25
C ILE A 4 16.44 0.89 -9.19
N GLY A 5 15.94 2.12 -9.24
CA GLY A 5 14.86 2.63 -10.06
C GLY A 5 14.40 3.91 -9.36
N GLY A 6 14.39 5.05 -10.03
CA GLY A 6 14.33 6.38 -9.40
C GLY A 6 12.98 6.75 -8.77
N ASN A 7 12.36 5.87 -7.98
CA ASN A 7 11.02 6.04 -7.42
C ASN A 7 11.05 6.09 -5.89
N MET A 8 10.13 6.90 -5.37
CA MET A 8 9.91 7.24 -3.97
C MET A 8 10.25 6.10 -2.98
N ASP A 9 11.05 6.38 -1.95
CA ASP A 9 11.21 5.46 -0.83
C ASP A 9 9.99 5.52 0.09
N TYR A 10 8.99 4.69 -0.22
CA TYR A 10 7.75 4.59 0.55
C TYR A 10 7.95 4.23 2.03
N SER A 11 9.08 3.61 2.39
CA SER A 11 9.35 3.25 3.79
C SER A 11 9.55 4.47 4.70
N THR A 12 9.83 5.64 4.12
CA THR A 12 10.02 6.90 4.84
C THR A 12 8.72 7.66 5.10
N LEU A 13 7.62 7.25 4.46
CA LEU A 13 6.33 7.93 4.54
C LEU A 13 5.47 7.42 5.71
N SER A 14 4.63 8.28 6.25
CA SER A 14 3.63 7.90 7.26
C SER A 14 2.59 6.94 6.68
N ASP A 15 1.85 6.24 7.55
CA ASP A 15 0.73 5.40 7.13
C ASP A 15 -0.34 6.23 6.40
N PHE A 16 -0.61 7.46 6.85
CA PHE A 16 -1.55 8.36 6.18
C PHE A 16 -1.07 8.71 4.76
N GLU A 17 0.20 9.05 4.59
CA GLU A 17 0.77 9.39 3.28
C GLU A 17 0.74 8.22 2.28
N ILE A 18 0.91 6.99 2.75
CA ILE A 18 0.73 5.78 1.94
C ILE A 18 -0.75 5.53 1.66
N ASN A 19 -1.61 5.56 2.68
CA ASN A 19 -3.05 5.36 2.53
C ASN A 19 -3.64 6.36 1.52
N LYS A 20 -3.19 7.61 1.54
CA LYS A 20 -3.59 8.67 0.61
C LYS A 20 -3.20 8.34 -0.82
N ARG A 21 -1.96 7.91 -1.05
CA ARG A 21 -1.49 7.51 -2.40
C ARG A 21 -2.22 6.27 -2.90
N VAL A 22 -2.48 5.30 -2.03
CA VAL A 22 -3.29 4.12 -2.37
C VAL A 22 -4.70 4.56 -2.78
N ALA A 23 -5.32 5.46 -2.01
CA ALA A 23 -6.66 5.99 -2.28
C ALA A 23 -6.77 6.64 -3.66
N GLN A 24 -5.73 7.39 -4.08
CA GLN A 24 -5.66 8.01 -5.41
C GLN A 24 -5.67 6.99 -6.56
N TYR A 25 -5.12 5.80 -6.36
CA TYR A 25 -5.09 4.74 -7.38
C TYR A 25 -6.32 3.84 -7.40
N ILE A 26 -7.22 3.95 -6.43
CA ILE A 26 -8.46 3.16 -6.36
C ILE A 26 -9.71 4.04 -6.48
N ASP A 27 -9.56 5.20 -7.14
CA ASP A 27 -10.62 6.14 -7.46
C ASP A 27 -11.40 6.71 -6.25
N ILE A 28 -10.76 6.81 -5.08
CA ILE A 28 -11.30 7.62 -3.99
C ILE A 28 -11.10 9.09 -4.36
N THR A 29 -12.20 9.84 -4.44
CA THR A 29 -12.17 11.24 -4.85
C THR A 29 -11.42 12.12 -3.84
N PRO A 30 -10.74 13.19 -4.30
CA PRO A 30 -10.05 14.13 -3.41
C PRO A 30 -10.94 14.74 -2.32
N ASP A 31 -12.24 14.92 -2.59
CA ASP A 31 -13.22 15.44 -1.63
C ASP A 31 -13.40 14.53 -0.39
N ASN A 32 -12.97 13.27 -0.48
CA ASN A 32 -13.00 12.32 0.63
C ASN A 32 -11.65 12.21 1.36
N ILE A 33 -10.68 13.08 1.06
CA ILE A 33 -9.34 13.10 1.67
C ILE A 33 -9.20 14.37 2.53
N PHE A 34 -9.11 14.18 3.83
CA PHE A 34 -9.05 15.23 4.84
C PHE A 34 -7.63 15.30 5.40
N ASP A 35 -6.80 16.13 4.76
CA ASP A 35 -5.35 16.20 5.05
C ASP A 35 -5.01 16.72 6.45
N ASN A 36 -5.76 17.69 6.96
CA ASN A 36 -5.49 18.25 8.30
C ASN A 36 -5.84 17.26 9.41
N GLU A 37 -6.81 16.39 9.17
CA GLU A 37 -7.31 15.38 10.09
C GLU A 37 -6.62 14.03 9.90
N GLU A 38 -5.81 13.87 8.84
CA GLU A 38 -5.20 12.61 8.42
C GLU A 38 -6.22 11.46 8.25
N VAL A 39 -7.39 11.77 7.67
CA VAL A 39 -8.48 10.80 7.45
C VAL A 39 -8.85 10.73 5.98
N ILE A 40 -9.13 9.51 5.51
CA ILE A 40 -9.65 9.24 4.18
C ILE A 40 -10.95 8.48 4.34
N PHE A 41 -11.97 8.84 3.57
CA PHE A 41 -13.24 8.12 3.54
C PHE A 41 -13.41 7.38 2.21
N LYS A 42 -13.85 6.13 2.30
CA LYS A 42 -14.19 5.30 1.14
C LYS A 42 -15.71 5.14 1.07
N PRO A 43 -16.34 5.41 -0.09
CA PRO A 43 -17.75 5.10 -0.30
C PRO A 43 -18.00 3.59 -0.23
N VAL A 44 -19.03 3.16 0.50
CA VAL A 44 -19.43 1.74 0.65
C VAL A 44 -20.88 1.46 0.25
N GLY A 45 -21.64 2.49 -0.12
CA GLY A 45 -23.04 2.37 -0.50
C GLY A 45 -23.70 3.74 -0.68
N ASN A 46 -25.04 3.75 -0.73
CA ASN A 46 -25.85 4.96 -0.89
C ASN A 46 -25.58 5.96 0.24
N ASP A 47 -24.75 6.97 -0.02
CA ASP A 47 -24.34 8.01 0.93
C ASP A 47 -23.65 7.48 2.22
N GLU A 48 -23.15 6.23 2.19
CA GLU A 48 -22.42 5.62 3.29
C GLU A 48 -20.91 5.61 3.04
N PHE A 49 -20.17 5.99 4.07
CA PHE A 49 -18.73 6.12 4.04
C PHE A 49 -18.08 5.42 5.23
N GLU A 50 -16.96 4.76 4.99
CA GLU A 50 -16.11 4.20 6.04
C GLU A 50 -14.72 4.83 6.02
N LYS A 51 -14.03 4.86 7.17
CA LYS A 51 -12.64 5.31 7.22
C LYS A 51 -11.77 4.31 6.45
N PHE A 52 -11.10 4.78 5.40
CA PHE A 52 -10.15 4.00 4.62
C PHE A 52 -8.77 4.01 5.28
N ASP A 53 -8.23 2.83 5.55
CA ASP A 53 -6.96 2.65 6.25
C ASP A 53 -6.28 1.33 5.85
N PRO A 54 -5.83 1.19 4.60
CA PRO A 54 -5.27 -0.07 4.10
C PRO A 54 -3.91 -0.44 4.72
N CYS A 55 -3.20 0.48 5.38
CA CYS A 55 -2.02 0.13 6.18
C CYS A 55 -2.38 -0.62 7.47
N ASN A 56 -3.61 -0.44 8.00
CA ASN A 56 -3.99 -0.97 9.32
C ASN A 56 -5.29 -1.79 9.34
N ASN A 57 -5.98 -1.95 8.21
CA ASN A 57 -7.24 -2.69 8.11
C ASN A 57 -7.24 -3.70 6.95
N VAL A 58 -7.31 -4.98 7.33
CA VAL A 58 -7.29 -6.14 6.41
C VAL A 58 -8.40 -6.08 5.36
N SER A 59 -9.62 -5.61 5.68
CA SER A 59 -10.71 -5.56 4.71
C SER A 59 -10.44 -4.59 3.56
N HIS A 60 -9.63 -3.55 3.82
CA HIS A 60 -9.19 -2.57 2.83
C HIS A 60 -7.98 -3.06 2.05
N THR A 61 -7.01 -3.70 2.73
CA THR A 61 -5.76 -4.18 2.12
C THR A 61 -5.97 -5.42 1.25
N TRP A 62 -6.78 -6.38 1.71
CA TRP A 62 -6.85 -7.70 1.11
C TRP A 62 -7.32 -7.71 -0.36
N PRO A 63 -8.36 -6.94 -0.74
CA PRO A 63 -8.75 -6.81 -2.15
C PRO A 63 -7.61 -6.31 -3.04
N ILE A 64 -6.79 -5.37 -2.54
CA ILE A 64 -5.65 -4.80 -3.28
C ILE A 64 -4.56 -5.85 -3.48
N ILE A 65 -4.23 -6.60 -2.42
CA ILE A 65 -3.25 -7.71 -2.48
C ILE A 65 -3.64 -8.73 -3.55
N LEU A 66 -4.91 -9.18 -3.53
CA LEU A 66 -5.40 -10.18 -4.47
C LEU A 66 -5.40 -9.67 -5.92
N ALA A 67 -5.90 -8.47 -6.14
CA ALA A 67 -6.00 -7.88 -7.49
C ALA A 67 -4.62 -7.67 -8.13
N ASN A 68 -3.62 -7.30 -7.33
CA ASN A 68 -2.27 -7.00 -7.83
C ASN A 68 -1.30 -8.18 -7.69
N LYS A 69 -1.72 -9.31 -7.11
CA LYS A 69 -0.88 -10.52 -6.90
C LYS A 69 0.36 -10.22 -6.07
N ILE A 70 0.18 -9.53 -4.94
CA ILE A 70 1.26 -9.25 -4.00
C ILE A 70 1.43 -10.47 -3.08
N ASN A 71 2.64 -11.02 -3.04
CA ASN A 71 3.00 -12.11 -2.14
C ASN A 71 3.36 -11.56 -0.76
N ILE A 72 3.00 -12.29 0.30
CA ILE A 72 3.38 -11.99 1.68
C ILE A 72 4.19 -13.17 2.22
N ASN A 73 5.46 -12.92 2.53
CA ASN A 73 6.43 -13.91 2.96
C ASN A 73 6.89 -13.64 4.40
N TRP A 74 6.54 -14.55 5.30
CA TRP A 74 6.93 -14.50 6.71
C TRP A 74 8.37 -15.00 6.89
N ARG A 75 9.25 -14.14 7.39
CA ARG A 75 10.70 -14.40 7.46
C ARG A 75 11.18 -14.60 8.90
N GLU A 76 10.45 -15.40 9.66
CA GLU A 76 10.72 -15.67 11.09
C GLU A 76 12.13 -16.26 11.33
N SER A 77 12.58 -17.14 10.43
CA SER A 77 13.86 -17.84 10.54
C SER A 77 15.07 -16.90 10.61
N ILE A 78 14.96 -15.69 10.06
CA ILE A 78 16.03 -14.68 10.06
C ILE A 78 15.71 -13.47 10.96
N LYS A 79 14.67 -13.56 11.81
CA LYS A 79 14.21 -12.50 12.72
C LYS A 79 14.02 -11.14 12.01
N SER A 80 13.58 -11.17 10.76
CA SER A 80 13.29 -9.98 9.98
C SER A 80 11.79 -9.65 10.04
N GLY A 81 11.42 -8.48 9.51
CA GLY A 81 10.03 -8.16 9.24
C GLY A 81 9.43 -9.08 8.17
N VAL A 82 8.13 -8.93 7.94
CA VAL A 82 7.42 -9.57 6.84
C VAL A 82 7.88 -8.93 5.54
N MET A 83 8.13 -9.75 4.53
CA MET A 83 8.43 -9.26 3.19
C MET A 83 7.18 -9.32 2.33
N ALA A 84 6.78 -8.19 1.78
CA ALA A 84 5.82 -8.16 0.67
C ALA A 84 6.60 -8.04 -0.64
N GLU A 85 6.14 -8.69 -1.71
CA GLU A 85 6.77 -8.59 -3.03
C GLU A 85 5.76 -8.78 -4.15
N GLN A 86 5.98 -8.14 -5.30
CA GLN A 86 5.13 -8.35 -6.46
C GLN A 86 5.39 -9.72 -7.08
N SER A 87 4.33 -10.51 -7.33
CA SER A 87 4.48 -11.83 -7.94
C SER A 87 5.08 -11.73 -9.34
N GLY A 88 6.19 -12.45 -9.56
CA GLY A 88 6.94 -12.43 -10.81
C GLY A 88 8.00 -11.32 -10.93
N TRP A 89 8.11 -10.43 -9.93
CA TRP A 89 9.05 -9.31 -9.92
C TRP A 89 9.84 -9.27 -8.61
N SER A 90 11.01 -9.92 -8.58
CA SER A 90 11.82 -10.02 -7.36
C SER A 90 12.44 -8.70 -6.88
N GLU A 91 12.41 -7.65 -7.70
CA GLU A 91 13.00 -6.34 -7.37
C GLU A 91 12.01 -5.39 -6.68
N LEU A 92 10.70 -5.65 -6.77
CA LEU A 92 9.66 -4.83 -6.15
C LEU A 92 9.22 -5.48 -4.84
N TYR A 93 9.93 -5.14 -3.76
CA TYR A 93 9.64 -5.66 -2.43
C TYR A 93 9.76 -4.60 -1.34
N SER A 94 9.05 -4.84 -0.24
CA SER A 94 9.20 -4.11 1.01
C SER A 94 9.35 -5.08 2.18
N ILE A 95 10.11 -4.68 3.19
CA ILE A 95 10.22 -5.41 4.46
C ILE A 95 9.71 -4.49 5.57
N ASN A 96 8.64 -4.92 6.24
CA ASN A 96 8.05 -4.17 7.34
C ASN A 96 7.58 -5.13 8.45
N LYS A 97 7.50 -4.64 9.69
CA LYS A 97 6.89 -5.40 10.79
C LYS A 97 5.37 -5.54 10.59
N ASN A 98 4.75 -4.57 9.94
CA ASN A 98 3.33 -4.61 9.57
C ASN A 98 3.18 -5.16 8.13
N PRO A 99 2.58 -6.35 7.95
CA PRO A 99 2.42 -6.96 6.63
C PRO A 99 1.49 -6.16 5.69
N LEU A 100 0.47 -5.48 6.24
CA LEU A 100 -0.46 -4.70 5.45
C LEU A 100 0.22 -3.46 4.88
N ARG A 101 1.00 -2.78 5.72
CA ARG A 101 1.84 -1.66 5.30
C ARG A 101 2.85 -2.10 4.23
N ALA A 102 3.58 -3.20 4.44
CA ALA A 102 4.52 -3.71 3.44
C ALA A 102 3.84 -3.94 2.07
N ALA A 103 2.63 -4.50 2.08
CA ALA A 103 1.86 -4.74 0.88
C ALA A 103 1.46 -3.43 0.16
N MET A 104 1.07 -2.39 0.89
CA MET A 104 0.71 -1.09 0.30
C MET A 104 1.92 -0.37 -0.26
N GLU A 105 3.10 -0.47 0.36
CA GLU A 105 4.35 0.05 -0.20
C GLU A 105 4.66 -0.62 -1.55
N VAL A 106 4.57 -1.96 -1.63
CA VAL A 106 4.77 -2.70 -2.89
C VAL A 106 3.73 -2.34 -3.94
N TYR A 107 2.46 -2.20 -3.55
CA TYR A 107 1.40 -1.76 -4.47
C TYR A 107 1.74 -0.43 -5.14
N LEU A 108 2.24 0.55 -4.37
CA LEU A 108 2.63 1.84 -4.92
C LEU A 108 3.85 1.74 -5.84
N MET A 109 4.85 0.93 -5.48
CA MET A 109 5.99 0.65 -6.37
C MET A 109 5.54 0.05 -7.71
N VAL A 110 4.58 -0.87 -7.69
CA VAL A 110 4.00 -1.46 -8.91
C VAL A 110 3.30 -0.40 -9.75
N LYS A 111 2.52 0.50 -9.12
CA LYS A 111 1.83 1.58 -9.85
C LYS A 111 2.78 2.60 -10.46
N ASP A 112 3.87 2.93 -9.78
CA ASP A 112 4.89 3.83 -10.35
C ASP A 112 5.51 3.19 -11.62
N VAL A 113 5.87 1.90 -11.56
CA VAL A 113 6.40 1.17 -12.73
C VAL A 113 5.37 1.09 -13.86
N GLU A 114 4.08 0.86 -13.56
CA GLU A 114 3.02 0.84 -14.58
C GLU A 114 2.81 2.20 -15.25
N ASN A 115 2.99 3.31 -14.52
CA ASN A 115 2.79 4.67 -15.04
C ASN A 115 4.01 5.26 -15.78
N GLU A 116 5.19 4.67 -15.59
CA GLU A 116 6.42 5.04 -16.31
C GLU A 116 6.54 4.38 -17.70
N ASN A 117 5.67 3.41 -18.02
CA ASN A 117 5.65 2.66 -19.28
C ASN A 117 4.45 3.02 -20.16
#